data_AF-A0A9D9FT11-F1
#
_entry.id   AF-A0A9D9FT11-F1
#
_cell.length_a   1.000
_cell.length_b   1.000
_cell.length_c   1.000
_cell.angle_alpha   90.00
_cell.angle_beta   90.00
_cell.angle_gamma   90.00
#
_symmetry.space_group_name_H-M   'P 1'
#
loop_
_entity.id
_entity.type
_entity.pdbx_description
1 polymer ?
#
loop_
_entity_poly.entity_id
_entity_poly.type
_entity_poly.pdbx_seq_one_letter_code
_entity_poly.pdbx_strand_id
1 'polypeptide(L)'
;MARFQNFRGANQLPGIRKPHVIADTAVGRATASLGRQIQQSATQAGRLGEKLQERQNKIAFMEGKKQAIQFRGDLDEYFLNATHKMKPGGVGFSERVYAEIDQRAKRFLEEQPASVRSHAELEVSQISETYRLKANRLELEAGYAHSRETLQEGERPLNPT
;
A
#
# COMPACT_ATOMS: atom_id res chain seq x y z
N MET A 1 89.37 -7.19 -35.92
CA MET A 1 87.97 -7.24 -35.44
C MET A 1 87.60 -5.87 -34.87
N ALA A 2 86.70 -5.15 -35.54
CA ALA A 2 85.93 -4.03 -35.00
C ALA A 2 84.74 -3.78 -35.94
N ARG A 3 83.52 -3.77 -35.39
CA ARG A 3 82.28 -3.48 -36.12
C ARG A 3 82.15 -1.97 -36.33
N PHE A 4 81.85 -1.53 -37.55
CA PHE A 4 81.20 -0.25 -37.81
C PHE A 4 80.16 -0.40 -38.92
N GLN A 5 78.92 -0.16 -38.52
CA GLN A 5 77.80 0.23 -39.38
C GLN A 5 78.22 1.47 -40.20
N ASN A 6 77.75 1.58 -41.45
CA ASN A 6 77.02 2.75 -41.93
C ASN A 6 76.59 2.60 -43.41
N PHE A 7 75.26 2.53 -43.56
CA PHE A 7 74.40 2.99 -44.64
C PHE A 7 75.03 3.58 -45.93
N ARG A 8 74.56 3.05 -47.07
CA ARG A 8 74.24 3.73 -48.36
C ARG A 8 73.68 2.60 -49.24
N GLY A 9 72.40 2.51 -49.58
CA GLY A 9 71.54 3.53 -50.18
C GLY A 9 70.98 2.90 -51.47
N ALA A 10 69.74 2.41 -51.43
CA ALA A 10 68.98 2.04 -52.61
C ALA A 10 67.49 2.30 -52.35
N ASN A 11 67.15 3.58 -52.46
CA ASN A 11 65.90 4.15 -52.95
C ASN A 11 64.63 3.30 -52.80
N GLN A 12 63.85 3.70 -51.80
CA GLN A 12 62.43 3.42 -51.66
C GLN A 12 61.67 3.83 -52.94
N LEU A 13 60.97 2.86 -53.54
CA LEU A 13 59.88 3.12 -54.46
C LEU A 13 58.67 3.65 -53.66
N PRO A 14 58.10 4.81 -53.99
CA PRO A 14 56.88 5.30 -53.37
C PRO A 14 55.70 4.56 -54.02
N GLY A 15 54.98 3.73 -53.26
CA GLY A 15 53.68 3.24 -53.76
C GLY A 15 53.15 1.92 -53.22
N ILE A 16 53.92 1.11 -52.49
CA ILE A 16 53.37 -0.16 -51.99
C ILE A 16 52.82 0.05 -50.58
N ARG A 17 51.56 0.47 -50.51
CA ARG A 17 50.74 0.37 -49.30
C ARG A 17 50.74 -1.09 -48.86
N LYS A 18 51.26 -1.36 -47.65
CA LYS A 18 51.02 -2.62 -46.95
C LYS A 18 49.50 -2.82 -46.86
N PRO A 19 48.92 -3.95 -47.30
CA PRO A 19 47.54 -4.26 -46.96
C PRO A 19 47.51 -4.55 -45.46
N HIS A 20 47.22 -3.53 -44.65
CA HIS A 20 46.71 -3.77 -43.32
C HIS A 20 45.37 -4.49 -43.49
N VAL A 21 45.34 -5.77 -43.14
CA VAL A 21 44.12 -6.53 -42.98
C VAL A 21 43.30 -5.84 -41.88
N ILE A 22 42.40 -4.96 -42.29
CA ILE A 22 41.28 -4.47 -41.48
C ILE A 22 40.13 -5.45 -41.72
N ALA A 23 40.35 -6.71 -41.34
CA ALA A 23 39.27 -7.68 -41.19
C ALA A 23 39.14 -7.92 -39.68
N ASP A 24 37.91 -7.95 -39.17
CA ASP A 24 37.49 -8.32 -37.82
C ASP A 24 37.53 -7.30 -36.66
N THR A 25 38.01 -6.08 -36.82
CA THR A 25 37.79 -5.03 -35.77
C THR A 25 36.55 -4.17 -36.00
N ALA A 26 36.02 -4.10 -37.22
CA ALA A 26 34.80 -3.34 -37.51
C ALA A 26 33.54 -4.08 -37.05
N VAL A 27 33.46 -5.39 -37.31
CA VAL A 27 32.33 -6.23 -36.90
C VAL A 27 32.29 -6.34 -35.37
N GLY A 28 33.40 -6.66 -34.72
CA GLY A 28 33.47 -6.75 -33.25
C GLY A 28 33.18 -5.44 -32.52
N ARG A 29 33.57 -4.28 -33.06
CA ARG A 29 33.20 -2.96 -32.48
C ARG A 29 31.73 -2.63 -32.67
N ALA A 30 31.14 -2.98 -33.82
CA ALA A 30 29.72 -2.77 -34.08
C ALA A 30 28.83 -3.69 -33.22
N THR A 31 29.19 -4.96 -33.02
CA THR A 31 28.47 -5.85 -32.09
C THR A 31 28.67 -5.44 -30.64
N ALA A 32 29.86 -4.96 -30.26
CA ALA A 32 30.12 -4.45 -28.91
C ALA A 32 29.45 -3.10 -28.61
N SER A 33 29.19 -2.26 -29.62
CA SER A 33 28.39 -1.04 -29.45
C SER A 33 26.89 -1.35 -29.37
N LEU A 34 26.41 -2.29 -30.19
CA LEU A 34 25.03 -2.76 -30.14
C LEU A 34 24.72 -3.47 -28.82
N GLY A 35 25.62 -4.36 -28.35
CA GLY A 35 25.50 -5.05 -27.07
C GLY A 35 25.52 -4.09 -25.87
N ARG A 36 26.32 -3.02 -25.94
CA ARG A 36 26.29 -1.94 -24.92
C ARG A 36 24.99 -1.13 -24.97
N GLN A 37 24.46 -0.82 -26.15
CA GLN A 37 23.17 -0.13 -26.28
C GLN A 37 21.99 -1.00 -25.81
N ILE A 38 22.02 -2.31 -26.07
CA ILE A 38 21.02 -3.26 -25.56
C ILE A 38 21.13 -3.41 -24.04
N GLN A 39 22.35 -3.50 -23.47
CA GLN A 39 22.53 -3.50 -22.02
C GLN A 39 22.05 -2.21 -21.37
N GLN A 40 22.35 -1.05 -21.96
CA GLN A 40 21.92 0.26 -21.46
C GLN A 40 20.40 0.45 -21.54
N SER A 41 19.75 -0.03 -22.60
CA SER A 41 18.29 0.01 -22.74
C SER A 41 17.60 -1.01 -21.83
N ALA A 42 18.16 -2.20 -21.63
CA ALA A 42 17.67 -3.17 -20.66
C ALA A 42 17.80 -2.65 -19.21
N THR A 43 18.89 -1.95 -18.87
CA THR A 43 19.01 -1.30 -17.54
C THR A 43 18.05 -0.13 -17.39
N GLN A 44 17.79 0.64 -18.44
CA GLN A 44 16.76 1.69 -18.42
C GLN A 44 15.34 1.13 -18.30
N ALA A 45 15.03 0.03 -19.00
CA ALA A 45 13.75 -0.66 -18.91
C ALA A 45 13.55 -1.32 -17.53
N GLY A 46 14.60 -1.92 -16.95
CA GLY A 46 14.58 -2.43 -15.57
C GLY A 46 14.31 -1.33 -14.55
N ARG A 47 15.00 -0.18 -14.65
CA ARG A 47 14.75 1.00 -13.82
C ARG A 47 13.36 1.61 -14.02
N LEU A 48 12.78 1.48 -15.22
CA LEU A 48 11.41 1.92 -15.50
C LEU A 48 10.40 0.96 -14.86
N GLY A 49 10.63 -0.35 -14.95
CA GLY A 49 9.82 -1.38 -14.31
C GLY A 49 9.81 -1.24 -12.79
N GLU A 50 10.98 -1.04 -12.17
CA GLU A 50 11.10 -0.75 -10.73
C GLU A 50 10.30 0.49 -10.33
N LYS A 51 10.44 1.60 -11.07
CA LYS A 51 9.67 2.84 -10.80
C LYS A 51 8.16 2.66 -10.99
N LEU A 52 7.74 1.87 -11.97
CA LEU A 52 6.32 1.57 -12.17
C LEU A 52 5.77 0.72 -11.03
N GLN A 53 6.52 -0.30 -10.59
CA GLN A 53 6.16 -1.13 -9.45
C GLN A 53 6.06 -0.31 -8.15
N GLU A 54 7.02 0.58 -7.90
CA GLU A 54 7.00 1.51 -6.76
C GLU A 54 5.77 2.42 -6.80
N ARG A 55 5.46 2.99 -7.97
CA ARG A 55 4.25 3.82 -8.15
C ARG A 55 2.98 3.02 -7.93
N GLN A 56 2.91 1.79 -8.43
CA GLN A 56 1.74 0.94 -8.29
C GLN A 56 1.51 0.56 -6.83
N ASN A 57 2.57 0.21 -6.09
CA ASN A 57 2.50 -0.04 -4.65
C ASN A 57 2.05 1.22 -3.89
N LYS A 58 2.54 2.40 -4.27
CA LYS A 58 2.16 3.67 -3.65
C LYS A 58 0.70 4.02 -3.92
N ILE A 59 0.20 3.79 -5.14
CA ILE A 59 -1.21 3.99 -5.49
C ILE A 59 -2.08 3.07 -4.66
N ALA A 60 -1.78 1.76 -4.65
CA ALA A 60 -2.51 0.78 -3.87
C ALA A 60 -2.56 1.14 -2.38
N PHE A 61 -1.44 1.63 -1.82
CA PHE A 61 -1.39 2.11 -0.45
C PHE A 61 -2.29 3.34 -0.19
N MET A 62 -2.29 4.33 -1.11
CA MET A 62 -3.17 5.49 -0.97
C MET A 62 -4.65 5.13 -1.14
N GLU A 63 -4.96 4.20 -2.04
CA GLU A 63 -6.31 3.66 -2.23
C GLU A 63 -6.78 2.91 -0.98
N GLY A 64 -5.94 2.05 -0.40
CA GLY A 64 -6.24 1.36 0.85
C GLY A 64 -6.55 2.34 2.00
N LYS A 65 -5.74 3.39 2.16
CA LYS A 65 -6.02 4.44 3.16
C LYS A 65 -7.32 5.19 2.93
N LYS A 66 -7.61 5.54 1.67
CA LYS A 66 -8.87 6.19 1.32
C LYS A 66 -10.06 5.29 1.69
N GLN A 67 -9.96 4.00 1.37
CA GLN A 67 -10.99 3.03 1.67
C GLN A 67 -11.14 2.83 3.18
N ALA A 68 -10.06 2.79 3.97
CA ALA A 68 -10.15 2.73 5.43
C ALA A 68 -10.83 3.96 6.05
N ILE A 69 -10.59 5.16 5.50
CA ILE A 69 -11.33 6.37 5.89
C ILE A 69 -12.82 6.23 5.58
N GLN A 70 -13.18 5.68 4.41
CA GLN A 70 -14.57 5.42 4.04
C GLN A 70 -15.22 4.41 5.00
N PHE A 71 -14.54 3.30 5.29
CA PHE A 71 -14.99 2.29 6.25
C PHE A 71 -15.29 2.90 7.62
N ARG A 72 -14.41 3.79 8.10
CA ARG A 72 -14.65 4.52 9.35
C ARG A 72 -15.87 5.43 9.25
N GLY A 73 -16.02 6.18 8.15
CA GLY A 73 -17.17 7.05 7.93
C GLY A 73 -18.50 6.28 7.94
N ASP A 74 -18.53 5.12 7.30
CA ASP A 74 -19.68 4.23 7.27
C ASP A 74 -20.05 3.71 8.66
N LEU A 75 -19.04 3.40 9.49
CA LEU A 75 -19.26 3.02 10.89
C LEU A 75 -19.72 4.19 11.74
N ASP A 76 -19.21 5.41 11.53
CA ASP A 76 -19.69 6.61 12.22
C ASP A 76 -21.17 6.86 11.94
N GLU A 77 -21.59 6.79 10.67
CA GLU A 77 -22.99 6.96 10.29
C GLU A 77 -23.88 5.87 10.90
N TYR A 78 -23.46 4.60 10.81
CA TYR A 78 -24.19 3.51 11.44
C TYR A 78 -24.29 3.70 12.96
N PHE A 79 -23.19 4.05 13.62
CA PHE A 79 -23.14 4.18 15.07
C PHE A 79 -24.04 5.30 15.58
N LEU A 80 -24.07 6.44 14.87
CA LEU A 80 -25.03 7.53 15.16
C LEU A 80 -26.47 7.04 15.04
N ASN A 81 -26.81 6.39 13.93
CA ASN A 81 -28.15 5.84 13.71
C ASN A 81 -28.55 4.78 14.74
N ALA A 82 -27.61 3.91 15.13
CA ALA A 82 -27.83 2.89 16.14
C ALA A 82 -28.06 3.51 17.52
N THR A 83 -27.31 4.56 17.86
CA THR A 83 -27.44 5.29 19.13
C THR A 83 -28.81 5.96 19.23
N HIS A 84 -29.31 6.57 18.15
CA HIS A 84 -30.67 7.13 18.12
C HIS A 84 -31.78 6.09 18.29
N LYS A 85 -31.51 4.83 17.93
CA LYS A 85 -32.45 3.70 18.06
C LYS A 85 -32.14 2.81 19.26
N MET A 86 -31.31 3.29 20.19
CA MET A 86 -30.94 2.56 21.38
C MET A 86 -32.16 2.40 22.28
N LYS A 87 -32.35 1.19 22.81
CA LYS A 87 -33.44 0.92 23.76
C LYS A 87 -33.09 1.54 25.11
N PRO A 88 -34.09 1.87 25.95
CA PRO A 88 -33.85 2.23 27.35
C PRO A 88 -32.96 1.17 28.01
N GLY A 89 -31.98 1.62 28.79
CA GLY A 89 -31.03 0.73 29.46
C GLY A 89 -29.96 0.12 28.55
N GLY A 90 -29.93 0.48 27.25
CA GLY A 90 -28.86 0.06 26.33
C GLY A 90 -28.92 -1.41 25.90
N VAL A 91 -29.91 -2.18 26.34
CA VAL A 91 -29.94 -3.65 26.21
C VAL A 91 -29.74 -4.13 24.77
N GLY A 92 -28.69 -4.93 24.57
CA GLY A 92 -28.36 -5.55 23.29
C GLY A 92 -27.89 -4.54 22.24
N PHE A 93 -27.37 -3.38 22.69
CA PHE A 93 -26.80 -2.38 21.80
C PHE A 93 -25.43 -2.83 21.28
N SER A 94 -24.52 -3.24 22.17
CA SER A 94 -23.18 -3.70 21.79
C SER A 94 -23.24 -4.88 20.82
N GLU A 95 -24.03 -5.91 21.12
CA GLU A 95 -24.19 -7.10 20.28
C GLU A 95 -24.62 -6.76 18.84
N ARG A 96 -25.58 -5.84 18.69
CA ARG A 96 -26.04 -5.38 17.36
C ARG A 96 -24.94 -4.62 16.63
N VAL A 97 -24.25 -3.73 17.33
CA VAL A 97 -23.13 -2.97 16.75
C VAL A 97 -22.00 -3.90 16.33
N TYR A 98 -21.70 -4.93 17.12
CA TYR A 98 -20.64 -5.89 16.83
C TYR A 98 -20.95 -6.68 15.57
N ALA A 99 -22.17 -7.19 15.46
CA ALA A 99 -22.61 -7.94 14.28
C ALA A 99 -22.49 -7.11 12.99
N GLU A 100 -22.86 -5.82 13.05
CA GLU A 100 -22.73 -4.92 11.91
C GLU A 100 -21.26 -4.62 11.57
N ILE A 101 -20.43 -4.35 12.58
CA ILE A 101 -18.98 -4.13 12.39
C ILE A 101 -18.36 -5.34 11.69
N ASP A 102 -18.64 -6.55 12.16
CA ASP A 102 -18.10 -7.79 11.60
C ASP A 102 -18.56 -8.00 10.15
N GLN A 103 -19.83 -7.72 9.87
CA GLN A 103 -20.37 -7.81 8.52
C GLN A 103 -19.69 -6.81 7.57
N ARG A 104 -19.52 -5.56 8.00
CA ARG A 104 -18.89 -4.52 7.18
C ARG A 104 -17.39 -4.75 7.01
N ALA A 105 -16.70 -5.16 8.07
CA ALA A 105 -15.28 -5.50 8.05
C ALA A 105 -15.02 -6.63 7.05
N LYS A 106 -15.85 -7.68 7.06
CA LYS A 106 -15.75 -8.78 6.11
C LYS A 106 -15.90 -8.30 4.65
N ARG A 107 -16.96 -7.54 4.35
CA ARG A 107 -17.18 -6.98 2.99
C ARG A 107 -16.01 -6.11 2.54
N PHE A 108 -15.55 -5.23 3.43
CA PHE A 108 -14.41 -4.36 3.15
C PHE A 108 -13.15 -5.15 2.77
N LEU A 109 -12.80 -6.18 3.54
CA LEU A 109 -11.59 -6.99 3.31
C LEU A 109 -11.69 -7.87 2.05
N GLU A 110 -12.90 -8.31 1.70
CA GLU A 110 -13.17 -9.04 0.45
C GLU A 110 -12.89 -8.18 -0.79
N GLU A 111 -13.18 -6.87 -0.72
CA GLU A 111 -12.96 -5.91 -1.81
C GLU A 111 -11.50 -5.44 -1.94
N GLN A 112 -10.65 -5.70 -0.94
CA GLN A 112 -9.24 -5.28 -0.96
C GLN A 112 -8.37 -6.13 -1.90
N PRO A 113 -7.47 -5.51 -2.68
CA PRO A 113 -6.42 -6.22 -3.39
C PRO A 113 -5.51 -7.01 -2.44
N ALA A 114 -5.05 -8.19 -2.88
CA ALA A 114 -4.17 -9.05 -2.09
C ALA A 114 -2.88 -8.35 -1.62
N SER A 115 -2.38 -7.40 -2.40
CA SER A 115 -1.16 -6.63 -2.08
C SER A 115 -1.31 -5.71 -0.86
N VAL A 116 -2.53 -5.32 -0.49
CA VAL A 116 -2.79 -4.38 0.62
C VAL A 116 -3.64 -5.00 1.73
N ARG A 117 -4.14 -6.22 1.54
CA ARG A 117 -5.07 -6.89 2.48
C ARG A 117 -4.53 -6.98 3.90
N SER A 118 -3.26 -7.33 4.11
CA SER A 118 -2.67 -7.43 5.47
C SER A 118 -2.64 -6.08 6.20
N HIS A 119 -2.41 -4.98 5.48
CA HIS A 119 -2.45 -3.66 6.07
C HIS A 119 -3.89 -3.23 6.36
N ALA A 120 -4.81 -3.50 5.44
CA ALA A 120 -6.23 -3.25 5.61
C ALA A 120 -6.83 -4.02 6.80
N GLU A 121 -6.43 -5.28 7.02
CA GLU A 121 -6.82 -6.09 8.18
C GLU A 121 -6.44 -5.40 9.51
N LEU A 122 -5.22 -4.87 9.57
CA LEU A 122 -4.74 -4.16 10.76
C LEU A 122 -5.55 -2.87 11.01
N GLU A 123 -5.77 -2.06 9.98
CA GLU A 123 -6.54 -0.81 10.11
C GLU A 123 -8.00 -1.10 10.49
N VAL A 124 -8.65 -2.06 9.82
CA VAL A 124 -10.02 -2.49 10.12
C VAL A 124 -10.13 -3.03 11.54
N SER A 125 -9.16 -3.83 11.99
CA SER A 125 -9.15 -4.35 13.37
C SER A 125 -9.08 -3.22 14.39
N GLN A 126 -8.24 -2.20 14.18
CA GLN A 126 -8.10 -1.06 15.08
C GLN A 126 -9.37 -0.20 15.12
N ILE A 127 -9.94 0.06 13.95
CA ILE A 127 -11.19 0.81 13.82
C ILE A 127 -12.31 0.04 14.52
N SER A 128 -12.48 -1.24 14.21
CA SER A 128 -13.50 -2.12 14.77
C SER A 128 -13.44 -2.14 16.30
N GLU A 129 -12.24 -2.33 16.87
CA GLU A 129 -12.05 -2.34 18.33
C GLU A 129 -12.46 -1.01 18.97
N THR A 130 -12.13 0.11 18.32
CA THR A 130 -12.53 1.44 18.79
C THR A 130 -14.05 1.57 18.90
N TYR A 131 -14.82 1.09 17.92
CA TYR A 131 -16.29 1.15 17.98
C TYR A 131 -16.87 0.13 18.96
N ARG A 132 -16.26 -1.04 19.12
CA ARG A 132 -16.69 -2.02 20.12
C ARG A 132 -16.58 -1.47 21.54
N LEU A 133 -15.46 -0.80 21.85
CA LEU A 133 -15.26 -0.11 23.12
C LEU A 133 -16.27 1.02 23.34
N LYS A 134 -16.54 1.83 22.29
CA LYS A 134 -17.57 2.87 22.35
C LYS A 134 -18.96 2.27 22.62
N ALA A 135 -19.30 1.16 21.95
CA ALA A 135 -20.60 0.52 22.11
C ALA A 135 -20.82 0.01 23.54
N ASN A 136 -19.81 -0.67 24.11
CA ASN A 136 -19.86 -1.15 25.49
C ASN A 136 -20.04 -0.03 26.49
N ARG A 137 -19.29 1.06 26.29
CA ARG A 137 -19.39 2.23 27.15
C ARG A 137 -20.78 2.82 27.14
N LEU A 138 -21.37 3.02 25.96
CA LEU A 138 -22.73 3.57 25.84
C LEU A 138 -23.79 2.64 26.44
N GLU A 139 -23.67 1.33 26.23
CA GLU A 139 -24.60 0.37 26.84
C GLU A 139 -24.53 0.41 28.37
N LEU A 140 -23.33 0.47 28.95
CA LEU A 140 -23.15 0.62 30.39
C LEU A 140 -23.74 1.94 30.91
N GLU A 141 -23.42 3.06 30.25
CA GLU A 141 -23.94 4.38 30.63
C GLU A 141 -25.47 4.44 30.56
N ALA A 142 -26.08 3.87 29.52
CA ALA A 142 -27.53 3.77 29.37
C ALA A 142 -28.15 2.87 30.44
N GLY A 143 -27.51 1.76 30.79
CA GLY A 143 -27.92 0.86 31.87
C GLY A 143 -27.98 1.57 33.23
N TYR A 144 -26.93 2.33 33.58
CA TYR A 144 -26.88 3.12 34.81
C TYR A 144 -27.90 4.26 34.83
N ALA A 145 -28.11 4.93 33.70
CA ALA A 145 -29.10 6.00 33.60
C ALA A 145 -30.51 5.45 33.85
N HIS A 146 -30.87 4.35 33.19
CA HIS A 146 -32.16 3.69 33.37
C HIS A 146 -32.35 3.20 34.81
N SER A 147 -31.34 2.59 35.43
CA SER A 147 -31.47 2.11 36.81
C SER A 147 -31.73 3.26 37.79
N ARG A 148 -31.05 4.40 37.61
CA ARG A 148 -31.27 5.60 38.44
C ARG A 148 -32.68 6.16 38.28
N GLU A 149 -33.19 6.24 37.06
CA GLU A 149 -34.53 6.72 36.77
C GLU A 149 -35.60 5.84 37.44
N THR A 150 -35.48 4.51 37.31
CA THR A 150 -36.42 3.58 37.94
C THR A 150 -36.43 3.64 39.48
N LEU A 151 -35.28 3.92 40.10
CA LEU A 151 -35.18 4.08 41.55
C LEU A 151 -35.86 5.39 42.00
N GLN A 152 -35.68 6.48 41.26
CA GLN A 152 -36.33 7.76 41.56
C GLN A 152 -37.85 7.71 41.34
N GLU A 153 -38.33 6.97 40.35
CA GLU A 153 -39.78 6.76 40.15
C GLU A 153 -40.41 5.93 41.26
N GLY A 154 -39.70 4.91 41.77
CA GLY A 154 -40.16 4.11 42.91
C GLY A 154 -40.25 4.87 44.23
N GLU A 155 -39.50 5.96 44.38
CA GLU A 155 -39.51 6.82 45.58
C GLU A 155 -40.57 7.94 45.53
N ARG A 156 -41.30 8.12 44.41
CA ARG A 156 -42.39 9.10 44.38
C ARG A 156 -43.53 8.63 45.28
N PRO A 157 -43.94 9.40 46.31
CA PRO A 157 -45.07 9.02 47.13
C PRO A 157 -46.31 8.90 46.25
N LEU A 158 -46.97 7.74 46.30
CA LEU A 158 -48.29 7.55 45.71
C LEU A 158 -49.21 8.60 46.34
N ASN A 159 -49.61 9.60 45.56
CA ASN A 159 -50.63 10.56 46.00
C ASN A 159 -51.90 9.75 46.28
N PRO A 160 -52.38 9.70 47.53
CA PRO A 160 -53.68 9.10 47.80
C PRO A 160 -54.74 10.08 47.28
N THR A 161 -55.37 9.76 46.15
CA THR A 161 -56.64 10.37 45.73
C THR A 161 -57.77 10.00 46.66
#